data_AF-A0A3M6XMP7-F1
#
_entry.id   AF-A0A3M6XMP7-F1
#
_cell.length_a   1.000
_cell.length_b   1.000
_cell.length_c   1.000
_cell.angle_alpha   90.00
_cell.angle_beta   90.00
_cell.angle_gamma   90.00
#
_symmetry.space_group_name_H-M   'P 1'
#
loop_
_entity.id
_entity.type
_entity.pdbx_description
1 polymer ?
#
loop_
_entity_poly.entity_id
_entity_poly.type
_entity_poly.pdbx_seq_one_letter_code
_entity_poly.pdbx_strand_id
1 'polypeptide(L)'
;MPRRYLPETMELDAITPAPLAAPPQVHHTEGHSDVSRPPRPSRLRRLSELIDPLTLGERSHVRSPSGQILGAAEFMAHPGRPLSIRERQEAIREKVRAATAKLAEEEAAAAAAAKKKRKKYAHVLSVLGILGMIWRWES
;
A
#
# COMPACT_ATOMS: atom_id res chain seq x y z
N MET A 1 -16.71 -62.30 2.19
CA MET A 1 -15.36 -62.24 2.79
C MET A 1 -14.68 -63.58 2.65
N PRO A 2 -13.67 -63.72 1.78
CA PRO A 2 -12.65 -64.75 1.90
C PRO A 2 -11.29 -64.13 2.29
N ARG A 3 -10.62 -64.77 3.24
CA ARG A 3 -9.29 -64.44 3.77
C ARG A 3 -8.28 -65.46 3.22
N ARG A 4 -7.02 -65.02 3.11
CA ARG A 4 -5.77 -65.77 2.83
C ARG A 4 -5.49 -65.93 1.32
N TYR A 5 -4.26 -65.79 0.78
CA TYR A 5 -2.91 -66.02 1.32
C TYR A 5 -1.89 -65.05 0.71
N LEU A 6 -0.93 -64.56 1.50
CA LEU A 6 0.39 -64.17 1.01
C LEU A 6 1.25 -65.44 0.91
N PRO A 7 2.07 -65.56 -0.14
CA PRO A 7 3.41 -66.12 0.04
C PRO A 7 4.48 -65.12 -0.40
N GLU A 8 5.29 -64.78 0.57
CA GLU A 8 6.61 -64.17 0.47
C GLU A 8 7.62 -65.24 0.06
N THR A 9 8.42 -65.01 -0.98
CA THR A 9 9.82 -65.50 -1.12
C THR A 9 10.45 -65.01 -2.44
N MET A 10 11.68 -64.49 -2.34
CA MET A 10 12.73 -64.28 -3.38
C MET A 10 12.45 -63.13 -4.38
N GLU A 11 13.32 -62.18 -4.70
CA GLU A 11 14.78 -62.09 -4.75
C GLU A 11 15.22 -60.62 -4.59
N LEU A 12 16.33 -60.38 -3.91
CA LEU A 12 17.07 -59.12 -4.05
C LEU A 12 17.90 -59.22 -5.32
N ASP A 13 17.54 -58.53 -6.39
CA ASP A 13 18.43 -58.38 -7.54
C ASP A 13 18.41 -56.96 -8.13
N ALA A 14 19.60 -56.35 -8.07
CA ALA A 14 20.12 -55.27 -8.91
C ALA A 14 19.27 -54.00 -9.08
N ILE A 15 19.48 -53.03 -8.18
CA ILE A 15 19.32 -51.61 -8.52
C ILE A 15 20.29 -51.31 -9.66
N THR A 16 19.79 -51.32 -10.90
CA THR A 16 20.51 -50.78 -12.04
C THR A 16 20.50 -49.25 -11.88
N PRO A 17 21.63 -48.54 -11.74
CA PRO A 17 21.58 -47.09 -11.74
C PRO A 17 21.16 -46.61 -13.12
N ALA A 18 19.92 -46.12 -13.24
CA ALA A 18 19.47 -45.41 -14.42
C ALA A 18 20.44 -44.25 -14.70
N PRO A 19 20.88 -44.03 -15.95
CA PRO A 19 21.80 -42.96 -16.27
C PRO A 19 21.17 -41.63 -15.90
N LEU A 20 21.94 -40.77 -15.22
CA LEU A 20 21.55 -39.42 -14.80
C LEU A 20 20.79 -38.73 -15.94
N ALA A 21 19.52 -38.42 -15.70
CA ALA A 21 18.76 -37.52 -16.54
C ALA A 21 19.55 -36.21 -16.64
N ALA A 22 19.99 -35.89 -17.86
CA ALA A 22 20.64 -34.63 -18.18
C ALA A 22 19.78 -33.46 -17.67
N PRO A 23 20.39 -32.35 -17.20
CA PRO A 23 19.64 -31.17 -16.80
C PRO A 23 18.76 -30.71 -17.98
N PRO A 24 17.52 -30.22 -17.72
CA PRO A 24 16.64 -29.79 -18.79
C PRO A 24 17.35 -28.75 -19.64
N GLN A 25 17.54 -29.05 -20.92
CA GLN A 25 18.04 -28.08 -21.88
C GLN A 25 17.09 -26.90 -21.86
N VAL A 26 17.56 -25.77 -21.34
CA VAL A 26 16.85 -24.50 -21.39
C VAL A 26 16.81 -24.12 -22.85
N HIS A 27 15.69 -24.40 -23.52
CA HIS A 27 15.42 -23.83 -24.83
C HIS A 27 15.43 -22.31 -24.67
N HIS A 28 16.47 -21.66 -25.17
CA HIS A 28 16.48 -20.23 -25.41
C HIS A 28 15.52 -19.96 -26.57
N THR A 29 14.22 -20.01 -26.31
CA THR A 29 13.25 -19.37 -27.19
C THR A 29 13.41 -17.88 -26.97
N GLU A 30 14.14 -17.28 -27.90
CA GLU A 30 14.40 -15.86 -28.07
C GLU A 30 13.08 -15.08 -28.00
N GLY A 31 12.79 -14.59 -26.81
CA GLY A 31 11.51 -14.01 -26.42
C GLY A 31 11.59 -13.39 -25.03
N HIS A 32 12.73 -12.78 -24.72
CA HIS A 32 12.90 -11.98 -23.50
C HIS A 32 12.67 -10.53 -23.89
N SER A 33 11.47 -10.03 -23.62
CA SER A 33 11.25 -8.59 -23.62
C SER A 33 12.27 -7.96 -22.68
N ASP A 34 13.13 -7.07 -23.18
CA ASP A 34 14.04 -6.22 -22.40
C ASP A 34 13.29 -5.20 -21.52
N VAL A 35 12.10 -5.55 -21.05
CA VAL A 35 11.44 -4.87 -19.95
C VAL A 35 12.16 -5.36 -18.70
N SER A 36 13.15 -4.57 -18.28
CA SER A 36 13.78 -4.66 -16.96
C SER A 36 12.76 -5.17 -15.94
N ARG A 37 12.99 -6.38 -15.40
CA ARG A 37 12.13 -6.90 -14.35
C ARG A 37 12.12 -5.84 -13.25
N PRO A 38 10.95 -5.31 -12.85
CA PRO A 38 10.89 -4.31 -11.79
C PRO A 38 11.70 -4.81 -10.60
N PRO A 39 12.47 -3.95 -9.91
CA PRO A 39 13.22 -4.38 -8.75
C PRO A 39 12.28 -5.13 -7.82
N ARG A 40 12.69 -6.33 -7.38
CA ARG A 40 11.84 -7.16 -6.50
C ARG A 40 11.38 -6.26 -5.36
N PRO A 41 10.06 -6.11 -5.11
CA PRO A 41 9.61 -5.30 -3.99
C PRO A 41 10.30 -5.82 -2.72
N SER A 42 10.75 -4.90 -1.87
CA SER A 42 11.38 -5.26 -0.60
C SER A 42 10.47 -6.27 0.10
N ARG A 43 11.08 -7.39 0.54
CA ARG A 43 10.37 -8.58 1.05
C ARG A 43 9.15 -8.15 1.86
N LEU A 44 8.00 -8.52 1.33
CA LEU A 44 6.65 -8.42 1.88
C LEU A 44 6.67 -8.10 3.38
N ARG A 45 6.13 -6.93 3.72
CA ARG A 45 5.66 -6.50 5.05
C ARG A 45 5.65 -7.67 6.03
N ARG A 46 6.55 -7.63 7.02
CA ARG A 46 6.70 -8.75 7.96
C ARG A 46 5.34 -9.05 8.58
N LEU A 47 4.97 -10.32 8.75
CA LEU A 47 3.67 -10.68 9.34
C LEU A 47 3.41 -9.96 10.69
N SER A 48 4.47 -9.62 11.42
CA SER A 48 4.41 -8.79 12.64
C SER A 48 3.88 -7.38 12.43
N GLU A 49 3.88 -6.86 11.21
CA GLU A 49 3.20 -5.61 10.85
C GLU A 49 1.69 -5.80 10.61
N LEU A 50 1.27 -7.02 10.27
CA LEU A 50 -0.14 -7.34 9.98
C LEU A 50 -0.89 -7.82 11.22
N ILE A 51 -0.17 -8.29 12.23
CA ILE A 51 -0.75 -8.79 13.47
C ILE A 51 -1.15 -7.61 14.36
N ASP A 52 -2.43 -7.56 14.72
CA ASP A 52 -2.91 -6.66 15.77
C ASP A 52 -2.70 -7.34 17.13
N PRO A 53 -1.81 -6.81 18.00
CA PRO A 53 -1.56 -7.40 19.31
C PRO A 53 -2.79 -7.46 20.23
N LEU A 54 -3.84 -6.70 19.95
CA LEU A 54 -5.09 -6.76 20.71
C LEU A 54 -5.99 -7.93 20.28
N THR A 55 -5.72 -8.52 19.12
CA THR A 55 -6.44 -9.70 18.61
C THR A 55 -5.78 -11.02 19.02
N LEU A 56 -4.62 -10.91 19.68
CA LEU A 56 -3.82 -12.04 20.12
C LEU A 56 -4.34 -12.60 21.44
N GLY A 57 -4.53 -13.93 21.49
CA GLY A 57 -4.87 -14.61 22.73
C GLY A 57 -3.72 -14.58 23.73
N GLU A 58 -4.03 -14.73 25.03
CA GLU A 58 -3.07 -14.57 26.14
C GLU A 58 -1.80 -15.44 26.04
N ARG A 59 -1.87 -16.59 25.35
CA ARG A 59 -0.74 -17.51 25.16
C ARG A 59 -0.10 -17.44 23.77
N SER A 60 -0.50 -16.47 22.96
CA SER A 60 0.04 -16.32 21.61
C SER A 60 1.31 -15.48 21.62
N HIS A 61 2.20 -15.79 20.67
CA HIS A 61 3.51 -15.17 20.56
C HIS A 61 3.69 -14.55 19.18
N VAL A 62 4.41 -13.44 19.11
CA VAL A 62 4.71 -12.72 17.86
C VAL A 62 6.21 -12.59 17.71
N ARG A 63 6.68 -12.71 16.47
CA ARG A 63 8.07 -12.44 16.14
C ARG A 63 8.29 -10.96 15.87
N SER A 64 8.99 -10.28 16.76
CA SER A 64 9.39 -8.88 16.60
C SER A 64 10.25 -8.65 15.34
N PRO A 65 10.38 -7.41 14.86
CA PRO A 65 11.24 -7.08 13.72
C PRO A 65 12.73 -7.40 13.96
N SER A 66 13.19 -7.38 15.21
CA SER A 66 14.54 -7.81 15.60
C SER A 66 14.70 -9.34 15.58
N GLY A 67 13.60 -10.09 15.45
CA GLY A 67 13.59 -11.55 15.36
C GLY A 67 13.31 -12.27 16.67
N GLN A 68 13.15 -11.53 17.78
CA GLN A 68 12.79 -12.06 19.10
C GLN A 68 11.32 -12.49 19.13
N ILE A 69 11.02 -13.58 19.83
CA ILE A 69 9.66 -14.05 20.08
C ILE A 69 9.17 -13.39 21.37
N LEU A 70 8.11 -12.59 21.27
CA LEU A 70 7.55 -11.82 22.37
C LEU A 70 6.07 -12.20 22.56
N GLY A 71 5.57 -12.13 23.80
CA GLY A 71 4.14 -12.18 24.07
C GLY A 71 3.41 -10.94 23.53
N ALA A 72 2.08 -10.97 23.51
CA ALA A 72 1.27 -9.85 23.02
C ALA A 72 1.54 -8.52 23.78
N ALA A 73 1.62 -8.58 25.12
CA ALA A 73 1.89 -7.41 25.96
C ALA A 73 3.32 -6.88 25.79
N GLU A 74 4.30 -7.79 25.70
CA GLU A 74 5.71 -7.44 25.44
C GLU A 74 5.89 -6.81 24.07
N PHE A 75 5.22 -7.37 23.05
CA PHE A 75 5.22 -6.81 21.71
C PHE A 75 4.57 -5.43 21.68
N MET A 76 3.47 -5.22 22.42
CA MET A 76 2.82 -3.90 22.57
C MET A 76 3.77 -2.84 23.11
N ALA A 77 4.55 -3.18 24.14
CA ALA A 77 5.49 -2.27 24.80
C ALA A 77 6.81 -2.08 24.02
N HIS A 78 7.05 -2.86 22.97
CA HIS A 78 8.34 -2.84 22.27
C HIS A 78 8.54 -1.51 21.49
N PRO A 79 9.66 -0.79 21.69
CA PRO A 79 9.86 0.55 21.10
C PRO A 79 9.96 0.53 19.57
N GLY A 80 10.51 -0.54 19.00
CA GLY A 80 10.58 -0.77 17.54
C GLY A 80 9.38 -1.52 16.96
N ARG A 81 8.24 -1.57 17.65
CA ARG A 81 7.06 -2.30 17.17
C ARG A 81 6.50 -1.64 15.91
N PRO A 82 6.22 -2.39 14.84
CA PRO A 82 5.49 -1.83 13.70
C PRO A 82 4.04 -1.54 14.10
N LEU A 83 3.47 -0.49 13.50
CA LEU A 83 2.05 -0.17 13.66
C LEU A 83 1.18 -1.30 13.09
N SER A 84 0.14 -1.65 13.83
CA SER A 84 -0.87 -2.58 13.34
C SER A 84 -1.62 -1.99 12.15
N ILE A 85 -2.32 -2.82 11.37
CA ILE A 85 -3.14 -2.34 10.25
C ILE A 85 -4.19 -1.33 10.75
N ARG A 86 -4.82 -1.60 11.90
CA ARG A 86 -5.83 -0.72 12.49
C ARG A 86 -5.26 0.67 12.78
N GLU A 87 -4.11 0.72 13.45
CA GLU A 87 -3.41 1.97 13.77
C GLU A 87 -2.99 2.73 12.51
N ARG A 88 -2.52 2.01 11.48
CA ARG A 88 -2.17 2.62 10.18
C ARG A 88 -3.39 3.22 9.50
N GLN A 89 -4.54 2.56 9.53
CA GLN A 89 -5.77 3.08 8.94
C GLN A 89 -6.27 4.32 9.70
N GLU A 90 -6.19 4.34 11.03
CA GLU A 90 -6.53 5.52 11.83
C GLU A 90 -5.64 6.71 11.50
N ALA A 91 -4.32 6.50 11.43
CA ALA A 91 -3.36 7.53 11.05
C ALA A 91 -3.62 8.05 9.61
N ILE A 92 -3.97 7.17 8.66
CA ILE A 92 -4.36 7.59 7.31
C ILE A 92 -5.64 8.43 7.36
N ARG A 93 -6.67 8.00 8.08
CA ARG A 93 -7.93 8.76 8.22
C ARG A 93 -7.69 10.14 8.84
N GLU A 94 -6.81 10.23 9.82
CA GLU A 94 -6.45 11.52 10.43
C GLU A 94 -5.70 12.42 9.44
N LYS A 95 -4.69 11.89 8.73
CA LYS A 95 -3.97 12.64 7.69
C LYS A 95 -4.90 13.11 6.57
N VAL A 96 -5.82 12.26 6.13
CA VAL A 96 -6.82 12.63 5.10
C VAL A 96 -7.75 13.73 5.61
N ARG A 97 -8.23 13.64 6.86
CA ARG A 97 -9.04 14.72 7.48
C ARG A 97 -8.27 16.03 7.56
N ALA A 98 -6.99 16.00 7.97
CA ALA A 98 -6.17 17.19 8.04
C ALA A 98 -5.89 17.79 6.64
N ALA A 99 -5.61 16.95 5.64
CA ALA A 99 -5.37 17.41 4.27
C ALA A 99 -6.62 18.02 3.64
N THR A 100 -7.78 17.38 3.82
CA THR A 100 -9.06 17.89 3.31
C THR A 100 -9.47 19.21 3.97
N ALA A 101 -9.25 19.37 5.27
CA ALA A 101 -9.49 20.63 5.96
C ALA A 101 -8.60 21.77 5.39
N LYS A 102 -7.30 21.50 5.18
CA LYS A 102 -6.39 22.49 4.57
C LYS A 102 -6.80 22.90 3.17
N LEU A 103 -7.17 21.93 2.32
CA LEU A 103 -7.66 22.22 0.97
C LEU A 103 -8.93 23.06 0.98
N ALA A 104 -9.87 22.77 1.90
CA ALA A 104 -11.10 23.55 2.04
C ALA A 104 -10.81 25.00 2.48
N GLU A 105 -9.84 25.22 3.37
CA GLU A 105 -9.39 26.56 3.78
C GLU A 105 -8.77 27.34 2.60
N GLU A 106 -7.92 26.68 1.81
CA GLU A 106 -7.29 27.27 0.63
C GLU A 106 -8.33 27.63 -0.46
N GLU A 107 -9.30 26.75 -0.72
CA GLU A 107 -10.40 27.00 -1.65
C GLU A 107 -11.29 28.16 -1.17
N ALA A 108 -11.60 28.22 0.12
CA ALA A 108 -12.37 29.32 0.71
C ALA A 108 -11.62 30.66 0.58
N ALA A 109 -10.30 30.66 0.82
CA ALA A 109 -9.46 31.84 0.64
C ALA A 109 -9.40 32.29 -0.83
N ALA A 110 -9.27 31.34 -1.77
CA ALA A 110 -9.27 31.62 -3.20
C ALA A 110 -10.63 32.17 -3.67
N ALA A 111 -11.74 31.60 -3.22
CA ALA A 111 -13.08 32.09 -3.52
C ALA A 111 -13.32 33.50 -2.96
N ALA A 112 -12.84 33.78 -1.74
CA ALA A 112 -12.91 35.12 -1.16
C ALA A 112 -12.08 36.14 -1.96
N ALA A 113 -10.88 35.76 -2.41
CA ALA A 113 -10.05 36.59 -3.26
C ALA A 113 -10.70 36.86 -4.62
N ALA A 114 -11.32 35.85 -5.25
CA ALA A 114 -12.05 36.00 -6.51
C ALA A 114 -13.24 36.96 -6.38
N LYS A 115 -14.03 36.85 -5.29
CA LYS A 115 -15.14 37.79 -5.00
C LYS A 115 -14.64 39.23 -4.86
N LYS A 116 -13.53 39.44 -4.15
CA LYS A 116 -12.91 40.78 -4.01
C LYS A 116 -12.49 41.35 -5.37
N LYS A 117 -11.83 40.55 -6.22
CA LYS A 117 -11.45 40.96 -7.58
C LYS A 117 -12.67 41.34 -8.41
N ARG A 118 -13.71 40.49 -8.42
CA ARG A 118 -14.95 40.75 -9.17
C ARG A 118 -15.63 42.05 -8.75
N LYS A 119 -15.68 42.35 -7.45
CA LYS A 119 -16.23 43.62 -6.93
C LYS A 119 -15.42 44.83 -7.41
N LYS A 120 -14.08 44.74 -7.42
CA LYS A 120 -13.21 45.81 -7.96
C LYS A 120 -13.47 46.05 -9.45
N TYR A 121 -13.51 44.99 -10.26
CA TYR A 121 -13.79 45.13 -11.69
C TYR A 121 -15.18 45.70 -11.96
N ALA A 122 -16.20 45.26 -11.22
CA ALA A 122 -17.55 45.82 -11.32
C ALA A 122 -17.57 47.33 -11.00
N HIS A 123 -16.82 47.76 -9.99
CA HIS A 123 -16.69 49.17 -9.66
C HIS A 123 -16.00 49.96 -10.77
N VAL A 124 -14.88 49.46 -11.30
CA VAL A 124 -14.16 50.10 -12.42
C VAL A 124 -15.07 50.26 -13.65
N LEU A 125 -15.82 49.22 -14.01
CA LEU A 125 -16.76 49.27 -15.12
C LEU A 125 -17.89 50.27 -14.89
N SER A 126 -18.41 50.37 -13.65
CA SER A 126 -19.41 51.37 -13.28
C SER A 126 -18.87 52.80 -13.44
N VAL A 127 -17.64 53.06 -13.00
CA VAL A 127 -17.00 54.39 -13.12
C VAL A 127 -16.78 54.75 -14.59
N LEU A 128 -16.30 53.81 -15.41
CA LEU A 128 -16.13 54.01 -16.84
C LEU A 128 -17.47 54.28 -17.55
N GLY A 129 -18.54 53.58 -17.17
CA GLY A 129 -19.87 53.83 -17.70
C GLY A 129 -20.38 55.24 -17.39
N ILE A 130 -20.19 55.71 -16.15
CA ILE A 130 -20.54 57.08 -15.74
C ILE A 130 -19.73 58.10 -16.54
N LEU A 131 -18.42 57.91 -16.68
CA LEU A 131 -17.55 58.82 -17.42
C LEU A 131 -17.93 58.89 -18.91
N GLY A 132 -18.26 57.75 -19.52
CA GLY A 132 -18.73 57.69 -20.90
C GLY A 132 -20.09 58.39 -21.09
N MET A 133 -21.00 58.30 -20.11
CA MET A 133 -22.26 59.05 -20.12
C MET A 133 -22.04 60.56 -20.04
N ILE A 134 -21.11 61.01 -19.19
CA ILE A 134 -20.76 62.43 -19.07
C ILE A 134 -20.20 62.95 -20.40
N TRP A 135 -19.26 62.23 -20.99
CA TRP A 135 -18.64 62.61 -22.26
C TRP A 135 -19.65 62.65 -23.43
N ARG A 136 -20.63 61.74 -23.42
CA ARG A 136 -21.75 61.70 -24.39
C ARG A 136 -22.73 62.87 -24.24
N TRP A 137 -22.81 63.51 -23.07
CA TRP A 137 -23.72 64.62 -22.81
C TRP A 137 -23.07 65.99 -23.07
N GLU A 138 -21.74 66.07 -23.07
CA GLU A 138 -20.95 67.25 -23.43
C GLU A 138 -20.59 67.34 -24.93
N SER A 139 -20.88 66.31 -25.74
CA SER A 139 -20.69 66.30 -27.21
C SER A 139 -21.99 66.57 -27.95
#